data_AF-A0A3B0C3S0-F1
#
_entry.id   AF-A0A3B0C3S0-F1
#
_cell.length_a   1.000
_cell.length_b   1.000
_cell.length_c   1.000
_cell.angle_alpha   90.00
_cell.angle_beta   90.00
_cell.angle_gamma   90.00
#
_symmetry.space_group_name_H-M   'P 1'
#
loop_
_entity.id
_entity.type
_entity.pdbx_description
1 polymer ?
#
loop_
_entity_poly.entity_id
_entity_poly.type
_entity_poly.pdbx_seq_one_letter_code
_entity_poly.pdbx_strand_id
1 'polypeptide(L)'
;MIETLIPNLKKRFFRDVHIISERKDHVADLGKFDYSFRRKKKLPTYLEEKHPALREEKVFVNSSDLYLCDTDSSKSYFLYEFGKKDIKMIEDGARTYSQRHSFFEQLIKHYLTKTPVGGGFDKEVKTIFAQFPNRLPRPLQKKAVELNIKKETTKLDETTKNEIFEVFLPKDTFKIEGQNNALILSQPISEDKVIKNESEKIKIYSDVISKVPKNMTVVLKVHPRETTRYEEHFTDIVILPALFPIEILGLRKGFYFEQGYTLFSTALSNLEIVKERFFLGKDYLDKFTVKATRNLIENMVVDQ
;
A
#
# COMPACT_ATOMS: atom_id res chain seq x y z
N MET A 1 -10.83 0.66 -9.80
CA MET A 1 -9.82 1.52 -9.14
C MET A 1 -9.50 0.95 -7.76
N ILE A 2 -10.50 0.60 -6.96
CA ILE A 2 -10.41 -0.42 -5.90
C ILE A 2 -11.78 -1.09 -5.67
N GLU A 3 -12.84 -0.38 -6.05
CA GLU A 3 -14.25 -0.79 -6.11
C GLU A 3 -14.44 -2.13 -6.82
N THR A 4 -13.64 -2.39 -7.85
CA THR A 4 -13.68 -3.61 -8.64
C THR A 4 -13.32 -4.85 -7.83
N LEU A 5 -12.60 -4.69 -6.71
CA LEU A 5 -12.28 -5.78 -5.78
C LEU A 5 -13.41 -6.03 -4.76
N ILE A 6 -14.33 -5.09 -4.54
CA ILE A 6 -15.36 -5.17 -3.49
C ILE A 6 -16.22 -6.44 -3.61
N PRO A 7 -16.75 -6.82 -4.79
CA PRO A 7 -17.54 -8.04 -4.92
C PRO A 7 -16.77 -9.29 -4.47
N ASN A 8 -15.48 -9.38 -4.83
CA ASN A 8 -14.63 -10.51 -4.47
C ASN A 8 -14.27 -10.51 -2.97
N LEU A 9 -14.00 -9.33 -2.39
CA LEU A 9 -13.77 -9.16 -0.95
C LEU A 9 -14.99 -9.63 -0.15
N LYS A 10 -16.20 -9.24 -0.59
CA LYS A 10 -17.46 -9.60 0.07
C LYS A 10 -17.88 -11.06 -0.10
N LYS A 11 -17.36 -11.75 -1.12
CA LYS A 11 -17.68 -13.16 -1.37
C LYS A 11 -17.23 -14.08 -0.23
N ARG A 12 -16.13 -13.72 0.45
CA ARG A 12 -15.47 -14.64 1.39
C ARG A 12 -14.92 -14.02 2.66
N PHE A 13 -14.35 -12.82 2.58
CA PHE A 13 -13.55 -12.26 3.69
C PHE A 13 -14.27 -11.16 4.48
N PHE A 14 -15.18 -10.43 3.84
CA PHE A 14 -15.85 -9.28 4.45
C PHE A 14 -17.36 -9.43 4.38
N ARG A 15 -18.05 -9.15 5.49
CA ARG A 15 -19.51 -8.99 5.47
C ARG A 15 -19.90 -7.82 4.55
N ASP A 16 -19.22 -6.68 4.75
CA ASP A 16 -19.41 -5.46 3.98
C ASP A 16 -18.09 -4.71 3.77
N VAL A 17 -18.04 -3.91 2.71
CA VAL A 17 -16.90 -3.04 2.37
C VAL A 17 -17.46 -1.69 1.97
N HIS A 18 -16.98 -0.62 2.62
CA HIS A 18 -17.42 0.75 2.37
C HIS A 18 -16.23 1.61 1.97
N ILE A 19 -16.44 2.46 0.96
CA ILE A 19 -15.49 3.51 0.60
C ILE A 19 -15.93 4.79 1.30
N ILE A 20 -15.08 5.31 2.17
CA ILE A 20 -15.34 6.54 2.92
C ILE A 20 -14.55 7.69 2.26
N SER A 21 -15.16 8.88 2.24
CA SER A 21 -14.55 10.09 1.66
C SER A 21 -13.20 10.41 2.27
N GLU A 22 -12.38 11.18 1.54
CA GLU A 22 -11.01 11.49 1.92
C GLU A 22 -10.88 12.89 2.54
N ARG A 23 -9.69 13.20 3.07
CA ARG A 23 -9.37 14.52 3.64
C ARG A 23 -9.75 15.69 2.72
N LYS A 24 -9.55 15.55 1.41
CA LYS A 24 -9.82 16.63 0.44
C LYS A 24 -11.30 17.03 0.48
N ASP A 25 -12.19 16.04 0.52
CA ASP A 25 -13.64 16.23 0.56
C ASP A 25 -14.04 16.84 1.90
N HIS A 26 -13.43 16.36 2.99
CA HIS A 26 -13.73 16.84 4.34
C HIS A 26 -13.35 18.31 4.51
N VAL A 27 -12.22 18.74 3.95
CA VAL A 27 -11.76 20.13 4.02
C VAL A 27 -12.61 21.03 3.12
N ALA A 28 -13.01 20.55 1.94
CA ALA A 28 -13.87 21.29 1.02
C ALA A 28 -15.25 21.53 1.62
N ASP A 29 -15.87 20.49 2.18
CA ASP A 29 -17.26 20.53 2.65
C ASP A 29 -17.39 21.20 4.03
N LEU A 30 -16.46 20.95 4.96
CA LEU A 30 -16.51 21.56 6.31
C LEU A 30 -15.90 22.97 6.34
N GLY A 31 -14.99 23.28 5.41
CA GLY A 31 -14.16 24.46 5.48
C GLY A 31 -12.96 24.29 6.42
N LYS A 32 -11.86 25.03 6.13
CA LYS A 32 -10.56 24.89 6.83
C LYS A 32 -10.66 25.13 8.34
N PHE A 33 -11.48 26.09 8.78
CA PHE A 33 -11.61 26.43 10.19
C PHE A 33 -12.25 25.29 10.99
N ASP A 34 -13.41 24.82 10.57
CA ASP A 34 -14.11 23.70 11.19
C ASP A 34 -13.27 22.43 11.16
N TYR A 35 -12.67 22.13 10.01
CA TYR A 35 -11.80 20.98 9.86
C TYR A 35 -10.57 21.03 10.79
N SER A 36 -10.04 22.22 11.10
CA SER A 36 -8.80 22.33 11.90
C SER A 36 -9.08 22.39 13.40
N PHE A 37 -10.08 23.18 13.82
CA PHE A 37 -10.29 23.49 15.25
C PHE A 37 -11.54 22.86 15.85
N ARG A 38 -12.52 22.48 15.02
CA ARG A 38 -13.77 21.84 15.47
C ARG A 38 -13.91 20.43 14.94
N ARG A 39 -12.81 19.82 14.49
CA ARG A 39 -12.79 18.54 13.78
C ARG A 39 -13.47 17.41 14.55
N LYS A 40 -13.10 17.23 15.82
CA LYS A 40 -13.69 16.20 16.69
C LYS A 40 -15.21 16.35 16.86
N LYS A 41 -15.72 17.58 16.79
CA LYS A 41 -17.16 17.86 16.91
C LYS A 41 -17.90 17.73 15.58
N LYS A 42 -17.27 18.14 14.47
CA LYS A 42 -17.94 18.30 13.17
C LYS A 42 -17.76 17.10 12.24
N LEU A 43 -16.60 16.47 12.26
CA LEU A 43 -16.28 15.39 11.34
C LEU A 43 -17.16 14.15 11.53
N PRO A 44 -17.48 13.69 12.76
CA PRO A 44 -18.34 12.52 12.92
C PRO A 44 -19.73 12.69 12.31
N THR A 45 -20.41 13.79 12.63
CA THR A 45 -21.74 14.09 12.08
C THR A 45 -21.71 14.20 10.56
N TYR A 46 -20.74 14.92 10.00
CA TYR A 46 -20.56 15.03 8.56
C TYR A 46 -20.35 13.66 7.89
N LEU A 47 -19.50 12.80 8.48
CA LEU A 47 -19.24 11.47 7.93
C LEU A 47 -20.47 10.56 8.01
N GLU A 48 -21.28 10.65 9.06
CA GLU A 48 -22.52 9.88 9.19
C GLU A 48 -23.65 10.36 8.29
N GLU A 49 -23.66 11.64 7.95
CA GLU A 49 -24.58 12.21 6.95
C GLU A 49 -24.17 11.79 5.54
N LYS A 50 -22.86 11.87 5.23
CA LYS A 50 -22.33 11.53 3.90
C LYS A 50 -22.26 10.01 3.65
N HIS A 51 -22.01 9.23 4.69
CA HIS A 51 -21.90 7.76 4.67
C HIS A 51 -22.81 7.14 5.72
N PRO A 52 -24.12 6.97 5.44
CA PRO A 52 -25.10 6.45 6.40
C PRO A 52 -24.71 5.12 7.05
N ALA A 53 -23.95 4.28 6.35
CA ALA A 53 -23.40 3.03 6.87
C ALA A 53 -22.62 3.20 8.18
N LEU A 54 -21.90 4.32 8.39
CA LEU A 54 -21.18 4.58 9.64
C LEU A 54 -22.12 4.69 10.85
N ARG A 55 -23.33 5.22 10.63
CA ARG A 55 -24.39 5.34 11.64
C ARG A 55 -25.13 4.03 11.83
N GLU A 56 -25.48 3.35 10.75
CA GLU A 56 -26.21 2.08 10.75
C GLU A 56 -25.40 0.97 11.44
N GLU A 57 -24.09 0.94 11.22
CA GLU A 57 -23.19 -0.11 11.72
C GLU A 57 -22.64 0.15 13.13
N LYS A 58 -23.03 1.24 13.81
CA LYS A 58 -22.47 1.59 15.13
C LYS A 58 -22.59 0.46 16.14
N VAL A 59 -23.72 -0.24 16.17
CA VAL A 59 -23.95 -1.34 17.12
C VAL A 59 -22.98 -2.49 16.85
N PHE A 60 -22.80 -2.86 15.58
CA PHE A 60 -21.86 -3.91 15.18
C PHE A 60 -20.41 -3.53 15.46
N VAL A 61 -20.00 -2.30 15.13
CA VAL A 61 -18.66 -1.81 15.45
C VAL A 61 -18.44 -1.78 16.97
N ASN A 62 -19.46 -1.43 17.76
CA ASN A 62 -19.37 -1.41 19.20
C ASN A 62 -19.26 -2.80 19.86
N SER A 63 -19.71 -3.87 19.19
CA SER A 63 -19.53 -5.26 19.65
C SER A 63 -18.31 -5.98 19.05
N SER A 64 -17.60 -5.37 18.09
CA SER A 64 -16.49 -6.01 17.37
C SER A 64 -15.10 -5.53 17.82
N ASP A 65 -14.04 -6.26 17.47
CA ASP A 65 -12.68 -5.72 17.53
C ASP A 65 -12.48 -4.63 16.45
N LEU A 66 -11.70 -3.59 16.76
CA LEU A 66 -11.44 -2.48 15.84
C LEU A 66 -9.96 -2.45 15.42
N TYR A 67 -9.72 -2.65 14.12
CA TYR A 67 -8.40 -2.59 13.50
C TYR A 67 -8.32 -1.39 12.54
N LEU A 68 -7.26 -0.58 12.66
CA LEU A 68 -7.00 0.57 11.78
C LEU A 68 -5.62 0.45 11.12
N CYS A 69 -5.52 0.67 9.81
CA CYS A 69 -4.23 0.84 9.13
C CYS A 69 -3.83 2.32 9.13
N ASP A 70 -2.91 2.69 10.02
CA ASP A 70 -2.59 4.08 10.43
C ASP A 70 -3.86 4.93 10.71
N THR A 71 -3.69 6.23 10.97
CA THR A 71 -4.78 7.18 11.17
C THR A 71 -4.71 8.28 10.13
N ASP A 72 -5.77 8.41 9.35
CA ASP A 72 -5.99 9.50 8.41
C ASP A 72 -7.23 10.32 8.77
N SER A 73 -7.71 11.12 7.81
CA SER A 73 -8.84 11.98 8.05
C SER A 73 -10.10 11.20 8.42
N SER A 74 -10.41 10.19 7.62
CA SER A 74 -11.62 9.36 7.69
C SER A 74 -11.55 8.43 8.90
N LYS A 75 -10.39 7.79 9.12
CA LYS A 75 -10.15 6.88 10.25
C LYS A 75 -10.21 7.56 11.61
N SER A 76 -10.00 8.88 11.65
CA SER A 76 -10.19 9.67 12.88
C SER A 76 -11.62 9.55 13.45
N TYR A 77 -12.63 9.26 12.60
CA TYR A 77 -13.98 8.92 13.03
C TYR A 77 -13.98 7.86 14.13
N PHE A 78 -13.27 6.77 13.88
CA PHE A 78 -13.28 5.62 14.79
C PHE A 78 -12.56 5.92 16.11
N LEU A 79 -11.53 6.77 16.09
CA LEU A 79 -10.88 7.24 17.31
C LEU A 79 -11.81 8.16 18.13
N TYR A 80 -12.63 8.98 17.47
CA TYR A 80 -13.55 9.88 18.17
C TYR A 80 -14.75 9.15 18.77
N GLU A 81 -15.40 8.29 17.98
CA GLU A 81 -16.62 7.59 18.38
C GLU A 81 -16.33 6.36 19.25
N PHE A 82 -15.25 5.63 18.94
CA PHE A 82 -14.94 4.34 19.55
C PHE A 82 -13.60 4.31 20.30
N GLY A 83 -12.99 5.46 20.59
CA GLY A 83 -11.69 5.52 21.27
C GLY A 83 -11.63 4.90 22.68
N LYS A 84 -12.79 4.60 23.28
CA LYS A 84 -12.87 3.84 24.54
C LYS A 84 -12.70 2.34 24.33
N LYS A 85 -12.83 1.85 23.10
CA LYS A 85 -12.48 0.49 22.72
C LYS A 85 -10.96 0.40 22.63
N ASP A 86 -10.41 -0.73 22.99
CA ASP A 86 -8.98 -0.97 22.83
C ASP A 86 -8.65 -1.14 21.35
N ILE A 87 -8.35 -0.02 20.67
CA ILE A 87 -8.12 0.01 19.22
C ILE A 87 -6.79 -0.65 18.90
N LYS A 88 -6.81 -1.54 17.91
CA LYS A 88 -5.65 -2.21 17.34
C LYS A 88 -5.25 -1.48 16.07
N MET A 89 -3.97 -1.22 15.88
CA MET A 89 -3.44 -0.64 14.66
C MET A 89 -2.61 -1.66 13.90
N ILE A 90 -2.69 -1.66 12.58
CA ILE A 90 -1.81 -2.39 11.67
C ILE A 90 -0.88 -1.38 11.01
N GLU A 91 0.40 -1.73 10.93
CA GLU A 91 1.44 -0.95 10.26
C GLU A 91 1.08 -0.58 8.80
N ASP A 92 1.35 0.67 8.40
CA ASP A 92 1.16 1.20 7.04
C ASP A 92 2.54 1.44 6.38
N GLY A 93 3.34 0.37 6.36
CA GLY A 93 4.68 0.32 5.76
C GLY A 93 5.73 1.22 6.41
N ALA A 94 6.72 1.64 5.60
CA ALA A 94 7.90 2.39 6.04
C ALA A 94 7.59 3.68 6.81
N ARG A 95 6.42 4.28 6.57
CA ARG A 95 5.97 5.49 7.25
C ARG A 95 5.79 5.28 8.75
N THR A 96 5.25 4.13 9.16
CA THR A 96 5.02 3.82 10.58
C THR A 96 6.33 3.78 11.38
N TYR A 97 7.43 3.33 10.75
CA TYR A 97 8.76 3.28 11.39
C TYR A 97 9.46 4.63 11.49
N SER A 98 9.18 5.55 10.58
CA SER A 98 9.84 6.86 10.48
C SER A 98 9.05 7.99 11.13
N GLN A 99 7.76 7.81 11.44
CA GLN A 99 6.94 8.80 12.13
C GLN A 99 7.51 9.18 13.50
N ARG A 100 7.63 10.48 13.73
CA ARG A 100 8.02 11.07 15.01
C ARG A 100 7.12 12.27 15.25
N HIS A 101 6.70 12.45 16.50
CA HIS A 101 5.91 13.61 16.92
C HIS A 101 6.65 14.36 18.01
N SER A 102 6.72 15.68 17.88
CA SER A 102 7.29 16.53 18.94
C SER A 102 6.32 16.61 20.12
N PHE A 103 6.83 16.98 21.29
CA PHE A 103 5.98 17.24 22.46
C PHE A 103 4.99 18.38 22.18
N PHE A 104 5.46 19.47 21.56
CA PHE A 104 4.62 20.62 21.19
C PHE A 104 3.51 20.26 20.21
N GLU A 105 3.81 19.45 19.18
CA GLU A 105 2.81 18.98 18.24
C GLU A 105 1.71 18.18 18.95
N GLN A 106 2.10 17.25 19.82
CA GLN A 106 1.15 16.45 20.60
C GLN A 106 0.30 17.34 21.51
N LEU A 107 0.89 18.37 22.12
CA LEU A 107 0.19 19.31 22.99
C LEU A 107 -0.84 20.13 22.20
N ILE A 108 -0.46 20.68 21.04
CA ILE A 108 -1.38 21.41 20.14
C ILE A 108 -2.53 20.50 19.71
N LYS A 109 -2.21 19.28 19.28
CA LYS A 109 -3.22 18.31 18.84
C LYS A 109 -4.17 17.90 19.95
N HIS A 110 -3.67 17.79 21.18
CA HIS A 110 -4.46 17.40 22.34
C HIS A 110 -5.40 18.53 22.81
N TYR A 111 -4.87 19.74 22.99
CA TYR A 111 -5.62 20.83 23.64
C TYR A 111 -6.30 21.77 22.66
N LEU A 112 -5.66 22.09 21.53
CA LEU A 112 -6.13 23.14 20.62
C LEU A 112 -7.00 22.56 19.49
N THR A 113 -6.44 21.68 18.67
CA THR A 113 -7.14 21.16 17.48
C THR A 113 -8.01 19.94 17.80
N LYS A 114 -7.74 19.26 18.92
CA LYS A 114 -8.40 18.02 19.36
C LYS A 114 -8.40 16.94 18.28
N THR A 115 -7.33 16.88 17.49
CA THR A 115 -7.16 15.93 16.38
C THR A 115 -6.25 14.77 16.79
N PRO A 116 -6.41 13.57 16.21
CA PRO A 116 -5.49 12.47 16.42
C PRO A 116 -4.06 12.83 16.09
N VAL A 117 -3.14 12.24 16.87
CA VAL A 117 -1.70 12.36 16.65
C VAL A 117 -1.31 11.60 15.38
N GLY A 118 -1.80 10.37 15.24
CA GLY A 118 -1.49 9.44 14.15
C GLY A 118 -0.27 8.56 14.44
N GLY A 119 0.05 7.65 13.52
CA GLY A 119 1.21 6.77 13.62
C GLY A 119 1.19 5.85 14.83
N GLY A 120 0.01 5.60 15.40
CA GLY A 120 -0.17 4.82 16.60
C GLY A 120 0.21 5.53 17.90
N PHE A 121 0.49 6.83 17.91
CA PHE A 121 0.79 7.57 19.16
C PHE A 121 -0.46 7.92 19.98
N ASP A 122 -1.65 7.81 19.39
CA ASP A 122 -2.93 8.02 20.08
C ASP A 122 -3.10 7.04 21.25
N LYS A 123 -3.63 7.56 22.37
CA LYS A 123 -3.81 6.78 23.62
C LYS A 123 -4.89 5.70 23.49
N GLU A 124 -5.80 5.90 22.54
CA GLU A 124 -6.87 5.00 22.14
C GLU A 124 -6.31 3.74 21.45
N VAL A 125 -5.14 3.84 20.79
CA VAL A 125 -4.46 2.69 20.17
C VAL A 125 -3.69 1.92 21.24
N LYS A 126 -4.13 0.71 21.56
CA LYS A 126 -3.55 -0.15 22.62
C LYS A 126 -2.58 -1.19 22.12
N THR A 127 -2.70 -1.59 20.86
CA THR A 127 -1.83 -2.60 20.22
C THR A 127 -1.45 -2.13 18.83
N ILE A 128 -0.19 -2.34 18.45
CA ILE A 128 0.31 -2.07 17.10
C ILE A 128 0.87 -3.37 16.54
N PHE A 129 0.25 -3.90 15.49
CA PHE A 129 0.75 -5.01 14.72
C PHE A 129 1.74 -4.48 13.67
N ALA A 130 3.01 -4.90 13.77
CA ALA A 130 4.07 -4.47 12.87
C ALA A 130 5.02 -5.62 12.54
N GLN A 131 5.62 -5.59 11.36
CA GLN A 131 6.55 -6.64 10.94
C GLN A 131 7.81 -6.69 11.81
N PHE A 132 8.32 -5.52 12.24
CA PHE A 132 9.52 -5.40 13.05
C PHE A 132 9.25 -4.54 14.30
N PRO A 133 8.62 -5.09 15.35
CA PRO A 133 8.27 -4.34 16.56
C PRO A 133 9.41 -3.51 17.17
N ASN A 134 10.62 -4.04 17.15
CA ASN A 134 11.83 -3.40 17.68
C ASN A 134 12.33 -2.20 16.85
N ARG A 135 11.89 -2.06 15.59
CA ARG A 135 12.25 -0.93 14.71
C ARG A 135 11.28 0.25 14.83
N LEU A 136 10.13 0.06 15.48
CA LEU A 136 9.17 1.14 15.73
C LEU A 136 9.77 2.23 16.65
N PRO A 137 9.23 3.45 16.62
CA PRO A 137 9.59 4.47 17.60
C PRO A 137 9.53 3.93 19.04
N ARG A 138 10.55 4.22 19.87
CA ARG A 138 10.67 3.70 21.25
C ARG A 138 9.37 3.75 22.07
N PRO A 139 8.56 4.84 22.06
CA PRO A 139 7.30 4.90 22.81
C PRO A 139 6.24 3.87 22.37
N LEU A 140 6.32 3.39 21.13
CA LEU A 140 5.36 2.46 20.53
C LEU A 140 5.75 0.99 20.73
N GLN A 141 7.03 0.70 20.95
CA GLN A 141 7.54 -0.69 21.05
C GLN A 141 6.84 -1.49 22.16
N LYS A 142 6.48 -0.84 23.28
CA LYS A 142 5.79 -1.49 24.41
C LYS A 142 4.39 -2.04 24.10
N LYS A 143 3.77 -1.53 23.03
CA LYS A 143 2.45 -1.99 22.57
C LYS A 143 2.52 -2.71 21.22
N ALA A 144 3.73 -2.99 20.75
CA ALA A 144 3.95 -3.60 19.46
C ALA A 144 3.90 -5.13 19.55
N VAL A 145 3.21 -5.74 18.61
CA VAL A 145 3.11 -7.19 18.43
C VAL A 145 3.60 -7.51 17.02
N GLU A 146 4.39 -8.57 16.87
CA GLU A 146 4.86 -8.98 15.55
C GLU A 146 3.68 -9.42 14.69
N LEU A 147 3.58 -8.85 13.48
CA LEU A 147 2.72 -9.34 12.41
C LEU A 147 3.56 -9.45 11.14
N ASN A 148 3.97 -10.67 10.81
CA ASN A 148 4.84 -10.94 9.68
C ASN A 148 4.08 -11.75 8.63
N ILE A 149 3.84 -11.14 7.47
CA ILE A 149 3.04 -11.76 6.41
C ILE A 149 3.56 -13.14 5.99
N LYS A 150 4.88 -13.34 5.95
CA LYS A 150 5.49 -14.64 5.59
C LYS A 150 5.19 -15.71 6.64
N LYS A 151 5.25 -15.35 7.92
CA LYS A 151 4.90 -16.27 9.02
C LYS A 151 3.41 -16.58 9.07
N GLU A 152 2.56 -15.63 8.71
CA GLU A 152 1.11 -15.84 8.74
C GLU A 152 0.61 -16.62 7.52
N THR A 153 1.15 -16.36 6.32
CA THR A 153 0.72 -17.06 5.10
C THR A 153 1.14 -18.54 5.08
N THR A 154 2.22 -18.92 5.77
CA THR A 154 2.61 -20.33 5.91
C THR A 154 1.65 -21.14 6.76
N LYS A 155 0.89 -20.50 7.65
CA LYS A 155 -0.14 -21.14 8.47
C LYS A 155 -1.46 -21.36 7.73
N LEU A 156 -1.67 -20.69 6.59
CA LEU A 156 -2.88 -20.81 5.80
C LEU A 156 -2.89 -22.11 5.00
N ASP A 157 -4.05 -22.75 4.91
CA ASP A 157 -4.25 -23.86 4.00
C ASP A 157 -4.29 -23.40 2.53
N GLU A 158 -4.12 -24.35 1.62
CA GLU A 158 -4.08 -24.06 0.18
C GLU A 158 -5.43 -23.51 -0.33
N THR A 159 -6.54 -23.90 0.28
CA THR A 159 -7.87 -23.39 -0.06
C THR A 159 -7.94 -21.88 0.21
N THR A 160 -7.53 -21.45 1.40
CA THR A 160 -7.54 -20.05 1.83
C THR A 160 -6.56 -19.22 1.01
N LYS A 161 -5.35 -19.74 0.73
CA LYS A 161 -4.39 -19.08 -0.17
C LYS A 161 -4.99 -18.87 -1.56
N ASN A 162 -5.69 -19.88 -2.08
CA ASN A 162 -6.36 -19.80 -3.38
C ASN A 162 -7.50 -18.78 -3.38
N GLU A 163 -8.29 -18.72 -2.29
CA GLU A 163 -9.37 -17.74 -2.12
C GLU A 163 -8.81 -16.30 -2.06
N ILE A 164 -7.72 -16.06 -1.32
CA ILE A 164 -7.05 -14.76 -1.26
C ILE A 164 -6.52 -14.37 -2.64
N PHE A 165 -5.85 -15.29 -3.34
CA PHE A 165 -5.34 -15.06 -4.68
C PHE A 165 -6.45 -14.62 -5.64
N GLU A 166 -7.60 -15.31 -5.61
CA GLU A 166 -8.75 -15.04 -6.48
C GLU A 166 -9.47 -13.71 -6.18
N VAL A 167 -9.23 -13.08 -5.02
CA VAL A 167 -9.70 -11.72 -4.77
C VAL A 167 -9.13 -10.75 -5.78
N PHE A 168 -7.83 -10.88 -6.04
CA PHE A 168 -7.06 -9.96 -6.86
C PHE A 168 -6.93 -10.42 -8.30
N LEU A 169 -6.72 -11.73 -8.49
CA LEU A 169 -6.43 -12.36 -9.77
C LEU A 169 -7.39 -13.54 -9.98
N PRO A 170 -8.57 -13.29 -10.56
CA PRO A 170 -9.49 -14.34 -10.94
C PRO A 170 -8.82 -15.38 -11.85
N LYS A 171 -9.35 -16.61 -11.85
CA LYS A 171 -8.87 -17.66 -12.76
C LYS A 171 -8.90 -17.15 -14.20
N ASP A 172 -7.91 -17.58 -14.98
CA ASP A 172 -7.73 -17.25 -16.41
C ASP A 172 -7.40 -15.79 -16.74
N THR A 173 -7.07 -14.95 -15.75
CA THR A 173 -6.67 -13.54 -16.00
C THR A 173 -5.39 -13.45 -16.86
N PHE A 174 -4.44 -14.35 -16.65
CA PHE A 174 -3.22 -14.47 -17.44
C PHE A 174 -2.60 -15.86 -17.24
N LYS A 175 -1.73 -16.27 -18.17
CA LYS A 175 -0.88 -17.46 -18.03
C LYS A 175 0.57 -17.03 -18.12
N ILE A 176 1.36 -17.41 -17.13
CA ILE A 176 2.82 -17.36 -17.21
C ILE A 176 3.25 -18.80 -17.48
N GLU A 177 3.70 -19.06 -18.70
CA GLU A 177 4.15 -20.38 -19.13
C GLU A 177 5.66 -20.51 -18.97
N GLY A 178 6.12 -21.72 -18.68
CA GLY A 178 7.56 -22.01 -18.52
C GLY A 178 8.13 -21.59 -17.17
N GLN A 179 9.38 -21.98 -16.93
CA GLN A 179 10.12 -21.68 -15.70
C GLN A 179 11.15 -20.57 -15.89
N ASN A 180 11.47 -20.21 -17.13
CA ASN A 180 12.51 -19.24 -17.48
C ASN A 180 11.89 -17.83 -17.72
N ASN A 181 11.32 -17.25 -16.66
CA ASN A 181 10.62 -15.98 -16.72
C ASN A 181 11.41 -14.85 -16.07
N ALA A 182 11.27 -13.65 -16.61
CA ALA A 182 11.79 -12.41 -16.03
C ALA A 182 10.64 -11.49 -15.60
N LEU A 183 10.64 -11.04 -14.34
CA LEU A 183 9.65 -10.10 -13.82
C LEU A 183 10.16 -8.66 -13.95
N ILE A 184 9.39 -7.77 -14.54
CA ILE A 184 9.67 -6.32 -14.52
C ILE A 184 8.60 -5.64 -13.66
N LEU A 185 9.02 -4.93 -12.61
CA LEU A 185 8.13 -4.09 -11.82
C LEU A 185 8.19 -2.65 -12.34
N SER A 186 7.09 -2.20 -12.94
CA SER A 186 6.99 -0.82 -13.38
C SER A 186 6.79 0.13 -12.19
N GLN A 187 7.03 1.43 -12.43
CA GLN A 187 6.96 2.49 -11.44
C GLN A 187 6.35 3.74 -12.08
N PRO A 188 5.52 4.50 -11.34
CA PRO A 188 4.73 5.63 -11.84
C PRO A 188 5.57 6.90 -11.99
N ILE A 189 6.73 6.81 -12.63
CA ILE A 189 7.72 7.89 -12.70
C ILE A 189 7.26 9.09 -13.53
N SER A 190 6.34 8.91 -14.49
CA SER A 190 5.72 10.04 -15.21
C SER A 190 4.59 10.67 -14.41
N GLU A 191 3.76 9.85 -13.78
CA GLU A 191 2.60 10.27 -12.98
C GLU A 191 3.06 11.02 -11.72
N ASP A 192 4.17 10.59 -11.13
CA ASP A 192 4.85 11.26 -10.01
C ASP A 192 5.72 12.43 -10.44
N LYS A 193 5.76 12.76 -11.75
CA LYS A 193 6.58 13.84 -12.33
C LYS A 193 8.07 13.72 -11.99
N VAL A 194 8.55 12.48 -11.86
CA VAL A 194 9.95 12.13 -11.63
C VAL A 194 10.76 12.24 -12.92
N ILE A 195 10.14 12.10 -14.09
CA ILE A 195 10.74 12.31 -15.42
C ILE A 195 9.96 13.36 -16.20
N LYS A 196 10.39 13.71 -17.44
CA LYS A 196 9.77 14.81 -18.20
C LYS A 196 8.38 14.48 -18.72
N ASN A 197 8.18 13.27 -19.25
CA ASN A 197 6.91 12.87 -19.87
C ASN A 197 6.80 11.33 -20.01
N GLU A 198 5.61 10.86 -20.37
CA GLU A 198 5.31 9.43 -20.54
C GLU A 198 6.14 8.77 -21.66
N SER A 199 6.45 9.48 -22.75
CA SER A 199 7.29 8.95 -23.84
C SER A 199 8.69 8.57 -23.36
N GLU A 200 9.26 9.35 -22.43
CA GLU A 200 10.52 9.05 -21.78
C GLU A 200 10.40 7.81 -20.86
N LYS A 201 9.28 7.62 -20.15
CA LYS A 201 9.00 6.40 -19.39
C LYS A 201 8.97 5.17 -20.31
N ILE A 202 8.25 5.24 -21.43
CA ILE A 202 8.14 4.14 -22.39
C ILE A 202 9.53 3.77 -22.95
N LYS A 203 10.38 4.75 -23.27
CA LYS A 203 11.77 4.52 -23.71
C LYS A 203 12.60 3.83 -22.64
N ILE A 204 12.49 4.25 -21.38
CA ILE A 204 13.18 3.59 -20.25
C ILE A 204 12.73 2.13 -20.15
N TYR A 205 11.42 1.85 -20.18
CA TYR A 205 10.95 0.46 -20.08
C TYR A 205 11.28 -0.39 -21.31
N SER A 206 11.32 0.20 -22.50
CA SER A 206 11.83 -0.48 -23.71
C SER A 206 13.29 -0.89 -23.53
N ASP A 207 14.14 -0.01 -22.99
CA ASP A 207 15.54 -0.30 -22.67
C ASP A 207 15.66 -1.37 -21.58
N VAL A 208 14.87 -1.30 -20.50
CA VAL A 208 14.83 -2.33 -19.45
C VAL A 208 14.44 -3.70 -20.02
N ILE A 209 13.43 -3.77 -20.88
CA ILE A 209 13.01 -5.01 -21.55
C ILE A 209 14.16 -5.56 -22.41
N SER A 210 14.89 -4.70 -23.12
CA SER A 210 16.01 -5.11 -23.97
C SER A 210 17.21 -5.69 -23.20
N LYS A 211 17.34 -5.36 -21.91
CA LYS A 211 18.37 -5.90 -21.00
C LYS A 211 18.03 -7.31 -20.49
N VAL A 212 16.80 -7.78 -20.68
CA VAL A 212 16.41 -9.15 -20.33
C VAL A 212 17.01 -10.13 -21.35
N PRO A 213 17.61 -11.25 -20.92
CA PRO A 213 18.07 -12.30 -21.84
C PRO A 213 16.97 -12.76 -22.79
N LYS A 214 17.28 -12.82 -24.09
CA LYS A 214 16.30 -13.13 -25.16
C LYS A 214 15.60 -14.50 -25.03
N ASN A 215 16.17 -15.42 -24.26
CA ASN A 215 15.60 -16.74 -24.01
C ASN A 215 14.59 -16.76 -22.85
N MET A 216 14.36 -15.62 -22.17
CA MET A 216 13.40 -15.49 -21.08
C MET A 216 12.08 -14.87 -21.56
N THR A 217 10.97 -15.34 -21.00
CA THR A 217 9.68 -14.69 -21.17
C THR A 217 9.59 -13.50 -20.23
N VAL A 218 9.38 -12.31 -20.79
CA VAL A 218 9.23 -11.08 -20.01
C VAL A 218 7.80 -10.96 -19.49
N VAL A 219 7.68 -10.73 -18.19
CA VAL A 219 6.42 -10.49 -17.49
C VAL A 219 6.50 -9.12 -16.83
N LEU A 220 5.75 -8.14 -17.34
CA LEU A 220 5.70 -6.78 -16.81
C LEU A 220 4.50 -6.63 -15.88
N LYS A 221 4.75 -6.30 -14.61
CA LYS A 221 3.71 -5.95 -13.65
C LYS A 221 3.55 -4.44 -13.55
N VAL A 222 2.39 -3.95 -13.99
CA VAL A 222 2.05 -2.54 -13.97
C VAL A 222 1.88 -2.05 -12.51
N HIS A 223 2.38 -0.86 -12.21
CA HIS A 223 2.17 -0.24 -10.90
C HIS A 223 0.73 0.30 -10.77
N PRO A 224 0.04 0.14 -9.61
CA PRO A 224 -1.36 0.57 -9.43
C PRO A 224 -1.68 2.04 -9.75
N ARG A 225 -0.66 2.91 -9.67
CA ARG A 225 -0.77 4.36 -9.91
C ARG A 225 -0.46 4.76 -11.35
N GLU A 226 -0.03 3.83 -12.19
CA GLU A 226 0.26 4.11 -13.60
C GLU A 226 -1.00 4.12 -14.44
N THR A 227 -0.98 4.94 -15.48
CA THR A 227 -2.04 5.04 -16.49
C THR A 227 -1.57 4.56 -17.87
N THR A 228 -0.28 4.25 -18.03
CA THR A 228 0.29 3.83 -19.31
C THR A 228 -0.21 2.45 -19.73
N ARG A 229 -0.65 2.36 -20.98
CA ARG A 229 -1.14 1.13 -21.62
C ARG A 229 0.00 0.41 -22.33
N TYR A 230 0.78 -0.35 -21.57
CA TYR A 230 1.96 -1.03 -22.09
C TYR A 230 1.65 -2.02 -23.24
N GLU A 231 0.42 -2.53 -23.31
CA GLU A 231 -0.05 -3.43 -24.37
C GLU A 231 -0.06 -2.77 -25.76
N GLU A 232 -0.10 -1.44 -25.81
CA GLU A 232 -0.03 -0.68 -27.06
C GLU A 232 1.41 -0.46 -27.54
N HIS A 233 2.41 -0.76 -26.69
CA HIS A 233 3.82 -0.50 -26.95
C HIS A 233 4.67 -1.76 -27.06
N PHE A 234 4.28 -2.85 -26.38
CA PHE A 234 5.05 -4.09 -26.29
C PHE A 234 4.14 -5.29 -26.57
N THR A 235 4.40 -6.00 -27.67
CA THR A 235 3.58 -7.15 -28.10
C THR A 235 4.10 -8.49 -27.62
N ASP A 236 5.40 -8.58 -27.34
CA ASP A 236 6.10 -9.86 -27.12
C ASP A 236 6.33 -10.15 -25.62
N ILE A 237 5.55 -9.51 -24.75
CA ILE A 237 5.66 -9.64 -23.30
C ILE A 237 4.30 -9.92 -22.67
N VAL A 238 4.29 -10.57 -21.51
CA VAL A 238 3.08 -10.75 -20.71
C VAL A 238 2.90 -9.53 -19.81
N ILE A 239 1.75 -8.87 -19.88
CA ILE A 239 1.44 -7.70 -19.05
C ILE A 239 0.45 -8.11 -17.96
N LEU A 240 0.86 -7.99 -16.70
CA LEU A 240 0.00 -8.26 -15.55
C LEU A 240 -0.81 -7.03 -15.17
N PRO A 241 -2.05 -7.20 -14.69
CA PRO A 241 -2.90 -6.08 -14.31
C PRO A 241 -2.30 -5.27 -13.15
N ALA A 242 -2.65 -3.99 -13.08
CA ALA A 242 -2.07 -3.11 -12.07
C ALA A 242 -2.58 -3.39 -10.64
N LEU A 243 -3.85 -3.82 -10.51
CA LEU A 243 -4.59 -3.82 -9.25
C LEU A 243 -4.38 -5.10 -8.42
N PHE A 244 -3.12 -5.42 -8.10
CA PHE A 244 -2.81 -6.41 -7.08
C PHE A 244 -1.41 -6.17 -6.43
N PRO A 245 -1.24 -6.50 -5.13
CA PRO A 245 0.08 -6.57 -4.51
C PRO A 245 0.91 -7.69 -5.13
N ILE A 246 2.17 -7.44 -5.49
CA ILE A 246 2.99 -8.43 -6.20
C ILE A 246 3.24 -9.69 -5.36
N GLU A 247 3.22 -9.54 -4.04
CA GLU A 247 3.35 -10.60 -3.04
C GLU A 247 2.27 -11.68 -3.18
N ILE A 248 1.11 -11.36 -3.77
CA ILE A 248 0.03 -12.33 -4.00
C ILE A 248 0.48 -13.48 -4.91
N LEU A 249 1.42 -13.25 -5.84
CA LEU A 249 1.95 -14.32 -6.69
C LEU A 249 2.65 -15.41 -5.85
N GLY A 250 3.25 -15.05 -4.71
CA GLY A 250 3.91 -16.00 -3.81
C GLY A 250 2.95 -16.92 -3.05
N LEU A 251 1.64 -16.68 -3.09
CA LEU A 251 0.66 -17.55 -2.43
C LEU A 251 0.35 -18.84 -3.20
N ARG A 252 0.71 -18.91 -4.50
CA ARG A 252 0.46 -20.07 -5.36
C ARG A 252 1.76 -20.60 -5.95
N LYS A 253 1.82 -21.91 -6.13
CA LYS A 253 2.86 -22.55 -6.96
C LYS A 253 2.68 -22.14 -8.43
N GLY A 254 3.78 -22.10 -9.17
CA GLY A 254 3.78 -21.78 -10.60
C GLY A 254 4.20 -20.35 -10.94
N PHE A 255 4.39 -19.49 -9.94
CA PHE A 255 4.96 -18.16 -10.13
C PHE A 255 6.39 -18.13 -9.61
N TYR A 256 7.35 -18.35 -10.51
CA TYR A 256 8.78 -18.23 -10.24
C TYR A 256 9.46 -17.50 -11.39
N PHE A 257 10.43 -16.65 -11.04
CA PHE A 257 11.17 -15.81 -11.97
C PHE A 257 12.67 -15.99 -11.72
N GLU A 258 13.42 -16.34 -12.77
CA GLU A 258 14.88 -16.43 -12.70
C GLU A 258 15.48 -15.03 -12.46
N GLN A 259 14.87 -14.00 -13.05
CA GLN A 259 15.35 -12.63 -12.93
C GLN A 259 14.20 -11.67 -12.63
N GLY A 260 14.47 -10.67 -11.81
CA GLY A 260 13.55 -9.58 -11.53
C GLY A 260 14.22 -8.23 -11.71
N TYR A 261 13.49 -7.29 -12.30
CA TYR A 261 13.98 -5.98 -12.70
C TYR A 261 13.07 -4.88 -12.17
N THR A 262 13.67 -3.81 -11.68
CA THR A 262 12.95 -2.58 -11.33
C THR A 262 13.91 -1.40 -11.45
N LEU A 263 13.41 -0.17 -11.48
CA LEU A 263 14.31 0.99 -11.36
C LEU A 263 14.76 1.11 -9.89
N PHE A 264 13.80 1.14 -8.96
CA PHE A 264 14.07 1.33 -7.52
C PHE A 264 12.93 0.88 -6.60
N SER A 265 12.13 -0.13 -6.98
CA SER A 265 11.06 -0.65 -6.12
C SER A 265 11.59 -1.60 -5.05
N THR A 266 11.34 -1.27 -3.78
CA THR A 266 11.69 -2.15 -2.64
C THR A 266 10.87 -3.44 -2.60
N ALA A 267 9.75 -3.52 -3.33
CA ALA A 267 8.96 -4.74 -3.41
C ALA A 267 9.79 -5.91 -3.96
N LEU A 268 10.68 -5.64 -4.93
CA LEU A 268 11.53 -6.66 -5.54
C LEU A 268 12.46 -7.34 -4.51
N SER A 269 13.00 -6.58 -3.55
CA SER A 269 13.89 -7.10 -2.51
C SER A 269 13.22 -8.18 -1.65
N ASN A 270 11.90 -8.09 -1.45
CA ASN A 270 11.17 -8.99 -0.54
C ASN A 270 10.53 -10.20 -1.24
N LEU A 271 10.55 -10.25 -2.57
CA LEU A 271 9.94 -11.32 -3.36
C LEU A 271 10.80 -12.58 -3.36
N GLU A 272 10.33 -13.63 -2.69
CA GLU A 272 10.99 -14.95 -2.65
C GLU A 272 10.85 -15.73 -3.97
N ILE A 273 9.85 -15.37 -4.77
CA ILE A 273 9.58 -15.94 -6.09
C ILE A 273 10.54 -15.44 -7.18
N VAL A 274 11.54 -14.64 -6.83
CA VAL A 274 12.56 -14.10 -7.73
C VAL A 274 13.93 -14.56 -7.26
N LYS A 275 14.73 -15.13 -8.17
CA LYS A 275 16.08 -15.61 -7.85
C LYS A 275 17.11 -14.49 -7.87
N GLU A 276 17.33 -13.88 -9.03
CA GLU A 276 18.28 -12.78 -9.23
C GLU A 276 17.54 -11.44 -9.36
N ARG A 277 18.09 -10.38 -8.76
CA ARG A 277 17.41 -9.07 -8.68
C ARG A 277 18.29 -7.97 -9.26
N PHE A 278 17.71 -7.18 -10.15
CA PHE A 278 18.39 -6.09 -10.85
C PHE A 278 17.66 -4.77 -10.59
N PHE A 279 18.39 -3.81 -10.03
CA PHE A 279 17.89 -2.46 -9.74
C PHE A 279 18.59 -1.48 -10.67
N LEU A 280 17.88 -1.06 -11.71
CA LEU A 280 18.44 -0.34 -12.85
C LEU A 280 18.30 1.18 -12.74
N GLY A 281 17.77 1.72 -11.64
CA GLY A 281 17.50 3.15 -11.50
C GLY A 281 18.73 4.02 -11.67
N LYS A 282 19.92 3.52 -11.27
CA LYS A 282 21.18 4.24 -11.43
C LYS A 282 21.54 4.51 -12.90
N ASP A 283 21.10 3.64 -13.81
CA ASP A 283 21.34 3.77 -15.25
C ASP A 283 20.58 4.95 -15.88
N TYR A 284 19.57 5.49 -15.19
CA TYR A 284 18.68 6.52 -15.72
C TYR A 284 18.65 7.81 -14.86
N LEU A 285 19.68 8.03 -14.03
CA LEU A 285 19.76 9.21 -13.14
C LEU A 285 19.68 10.55 -13.89
N ASP A 286 20.19 10.59 -15.12
CA ASP A 286 20.15 11.76 -16.00
C ASP A 286 18.71 12.11 -16.43
N LYS A 287 17.82 11.11 -16.51
CA LYS A 287 16.40 11.27 -16.88
C LYS A 287 15.53 11.76 -15.73
N PHE A 288 15.88 11.44 -14.48
CA PHE A 288 15.08 11.84 -13.33
C PHE A 288 15.22 13.34 -13.07
N THR A 289 14.14 14.10 -12.98
CA THR A 289 14.17 15.56 -12.76
C THR A 289 14.10 15.95 -11.28
N VAL A 290 13.71 15.01 -10.41
CA VAL A 290 13.49 15.25 -8.97
C VAL A 290 14.73 14.90 -8.16
N LYS A 291 15.34 15.90 -7.52
CA LYS A 291 16.56 15.74 -6.70
C LYS A 291 16.39 14.71 -5.57
N ALA A 292 15.26 14.73 -4.87
CA ALA A 292 14.98 13.78 -3.80
C ALA A 292 15.00 12.32 -4.31
N THR A 293 14.44 12.08 -5.49
CA THR A 293 14.43 10.75 -6.13
C THR A 293 15.83 10.34 -6.59
N ARG A 294 16.61 11.25 -7.21
CA ARG A 294 18.02 10.98 -7.55
C ARG A 294 18.83 10.57 -6.32
N ASN A 295 18.74 11.36 -5.24
CA ASN A 295 19.44 11.06 -3.99
C ASN A 295 19.01 9.72 -3.41
N LEU A 296 17.72 9.37 -3.45
CA LEU A 296 17.23 8.08 -2.98
C LEU A 296 17.88 6.92 -3.76
N ILE A 297 17.94 7.03 -5.08
CA ILE A 297 18.46 5.99 -5.98
C ILE A 297 19.98 5.86 -5.88
N GLU A 298 20.70 6.98 -5.79
CA GLU A 298 22.15 7.00 -5.59
C GLU A 298 22.54 6.27 -4.31
N ASN A 299 21.82 6.54 -3.21
CA ASN A 299 22.07 5.97 -1.89
C ASN A 299 21.40 4.61 -1.66
N MET A 300 20.70 4.06 -2.67
CA MET A 300 20.06 2.76 -2.53
C MET A 300 21.14 1.68 -2.44
N VAL A 301 21.24 1.07 -1.26
CA VAL A 301 22.02 -0.14 -1.02
C VAL A 301 21.12 -1.31 -1.42
N VAL A 302 21.53 -2.02 -2.46
CA VAL A 302 20.87 -3.25 -2.87
C VAL A 302 21.64 -4.36 -2.20
N ASP A 303 21.03 -5.01 -1.21
CA ASP A 303 21.56 -6.25 -0.68
C ASP A 303 21.55 -7.27 -1.84
N GLN A 304 22.75 -7.69 -2.25
CA GLN A 304 22.95 -8.73 -3.27
C GLN A 304 22.58 -10.11 -2.72
#